data_AF-A0A4S0UXB4-F1
#
_entry.id   AF-A0A4S0UXB4-F1
#
_cell.length_a   1.000
_cell.length_b   1.000
_cell.length_c   1.000
_cell.angle_alpha   90.00
_cell.angle_beta   90.00
_cell.angle_gamma   90.00
#
_symmetry.space_group_name_H-M   'P 1'
#
loop_
_entity.id
_entity.type
_entity.pdbx_description
1 polymer ?
#
loop_
_entity_poly.entity_id
_entity_poly.type
_entity_poly.pdbx_seq_one_letter_code
_entity_poly.pdbx_strand_id
1 'polypeptide(L)'
;ALLEDVLDRLMRLVESQLTGIFGSVLLLDKDGSHLRHGGAPSLAKDYTTAVDGIAIGPKVGSCGTAVYRREPVIVSDIMQDPLWEDYRHVVAPFGYRSCWSTPILSRSEER
;
A
#
# COMPACT_ATOMS: atom_id res chain seq x y z
N ALA A 1 9.75 -13.70 -6.90
CA ALA A 1 10.27 -13.77 -8.28
C ALA A 1 9.14 -13.67 -9.33
N LEU A 2 8.52 -14.76 -9.81
CA LEU A 2 7.54 -14.64 -10.91
C LEU A 2 6.33 -13.73 -10.60
N LEU A 3 5.81 -13.79 -9.37
CA LEU A 3 4.69 -12.93 -8.98
C LEU A 3 5.11 -11.46 -8.88
N GLU A 4 6.20 -11.17 -8.17
CA GLU A 4 6.75 -9.80 -8.07
C GLU A 4 7.01 -9.18 -9.45
N ASP A 5 7.63 -9.93 -10.37
CA ASP A 5 7.89 -9.45 -11.73
C ASP A 5 6.59 -9.09 -12.48
N VAL A 6 5.52 -9.86 -12.29
CA VAL A 6 4.21 -9.61 -12.88
C VAL A 6 3.57 -8.37 -12.24
N LEU A 7 3.64 -8.25 -10.90
CA LEU A 7 3.09 -7.11 -10.18
C LEU A 7 3.82 -5.81 -10.51
N ASP A 8 5.14 -5.85 -10.65
CA ASP A 8 5.94 -4.71 -11.09
C ASP A 8 5.56 -4.27 -12.51
N ARG A 9 5.40 -5.21 -13.45
CA ARG A 9 4.91 -4.89 -14.80
C ARG A 9 3.51 -4.29 -14.78
N LEU A 10 2.63 -4.81 -13.92
CA LEU A 10 1.28 -4.27 -13.74
C LEU A 10 1.31 -2.83 -13.19
N MET A 11 2.16 -2.56 -12.20
CA MET A 11 2.30 -1.20 -11.64
C MET A 11 2.87 -0.23 -12.65
N ARG A 12 3.90 -0.61 -13.42
CA ARG A 12 4.39 0.23 -14.53
C ARG A 12 3.32 0.52 -15.57
N LEU A 13 2.47 -0.47 -15.88
CA LEU A 13 1.34 -0.27 -16.79
C LEU A 13 0.37 0.76 -16.22
N VAL A 14 -0.05 0.64 -14.95
CA VAL A 14 -0.95 1.61 -14.29
C VAL A 14 -0.33 3.02 -14.28
N GLU A 15 0.93 3.14 -13.89
CA GLU A 15 1.67 4.41 -13.88
C GLU A 15 1.79 5.04 -15.27
N SER A 16 1.82 4.25 -16.34
CA SER A 16 1.82 4.79 -17.71
C SER A 16 0.50 5.43 -18.14
N GLN A 17 -0.61 5.15 -17.44
CA GLN A 17 -1.93 5.69 -17.78
C GLN A 17 -2.22 7.04 -17.13
N LEU A 18 -1.46 7.44 -16.11
CA LEU A 18 -1.73 8.62 -15.30
C LEU A 18 -0.41 9.33 -14.96
N THR A 19 -0.38 10.66 -15.06
CA THR A 19 0.81 11.43 -14.70
C THR A 19 0.88 11.68 -13.21
N GLY A 20 2.08 11.52 -12.62
CA GLY A 20 2.33 11.89 -11.23
C GLY A 20 1.80 10.91 -10.18
N ILE A 21 1.56 9.66 -10.58
CA ILE A 21 1.18 8.58 -9.65
C ILE A 21 2.31 7.58 -9.48
N PHE A 22 2.31 6.90 -8.33
CA PHE A 22 3.19 5.78 -8.03
C PHE A 22 2.33 4.63 -7.52
N GLY A 23 2.53 3.43 -8.06
CA GLY A 23 1.75 2.24 -7.76
C GLY A 23 2.48 1.28 -6.83
N SER A 24 1.72 0.60 -5.98
CA SER A 24 2.22 -0.55 -5.23
C SER A 24 1.14 -1.61 -5.03
N VAL A 25 1.56 -2.87 -5.03
CA VAL A 25 0.78 -4.01 -4.55
C VAL A 25 1.47 -4.56 -3.30
N LEU A 26 0.67 -4.75 -2.24
CA LEU A 26 1.07 -5.41 -1.01
C LEU A 26 0.34 -6.74 -0.89
N LEU A 27 1.02 -7.75 -0.35
CA LEU A 27 0.49 -9.09 -0.14
C LEU A 27 0.22 -9.29 1.34
N LEU A 28 -0.94 -9.85 1.68
CA LEU A 28 -1.20 -10.29 3.04
C LEU A 28 -0.35 -11.53 3.33
N ASP A 29 0.44 -11.47 4.39
CA ASP A 29 1.27 -12.60 4.83
C ASP A 29 0.38 -13.76 5.31
N LYS A 30 0.96 -14.94 5.44
CA LYS A 30 0.25 -16.17 5.83
C LYS A 30 -0.36 -16.09 7.24
N ASP A 31 0.12 -15.18 8.08
CA ASP A 31 -0.46 -14.92 9.40
C ASP A 31 -1.78 -14.13 9.34
N GLY A 32 -2.18 -13.63 8.17
CA GLY A 32 -3.42 -12.89 7.97
C GLY A 32 -3.42 -11.49 8.59
N SER A 33 -2.27 -10.99 9.03
CA SER A 33 -2.15 -9.78 9.84
C SER A 33 -1.07 -8.81 9.38
N HIS A 34 -0.04 -9.26 8.65
CA HIS A 34 1.03 -8.39 8.15
C HIS A 34 0.97 -8.20 6.64
N LEU A 35 1.30 -7.00 6.17
CA LEU A 35 1.44 -6.70 4.75
C LEU A 35 2.91 -6.78 4.33
N ARG A 36 3.17 -7.50 3.24
CA ARG A 36 4.48 -7.66 2.61
C ARG A 36 4.54 -6.96 1.27
N HIS A 37 5.72 -6.51 0.89
CA HIS A 37 5.98 -5.97 -0.43
C HIS A 37 5.66 -7.00 -1.52
N GLY A 38 4.78 -6.65 -2.46
CA GLY A 38 4.45 -7.47 -3.64
C GLY A 38 5.03 -6.91 -4.94
N GLY A 39 4.97 -5.59 -5.13
CA GLY A 39 5.60 -4.89 -6.25
C GLY A 39 5.36 -3.39 -6.15
N ALA A 40 6.39 -2.57 -6.35
CA ALA A 40 6.29 -1.10 -6.32
C ALA A 40 7.48 -0.45 -7.05
N PRO A 41 7.53 -0.59 -8.39
CA PRO A 41 8.74 -0.37 -9.18
C PRO A 41 9.24 1.07 -9.22
N SER A 42 8.37 2.03 -8.90
CA SER A 42 8.65 3.47 -8.97
C SER A 42 8.61 4.16 -7.60
N LEU A 43 8.22 3.45 -6.53
CA LEU A 43 8.33 3.98 -5.17
C LEU A 43 9.78 3.93 -4.68
N ALA A 44 10.16 4.91 -3.87
CA ALA A 44 11.45 4.92 -3.19
C ALA A 44 11.66 3.63 -2.38
N LYS A 45 12.82 2.99 -2.59
CA LYS A 45 13.15 1.71 -1.93
C LYS A 45 13.11 1.83 -0.40
N ASP A 46 13.65 2.91 0.14
CA ASP A 46 13.66 3.17 1.59
C ASP A 46 12.24 3.25 2.17
N TYR A 47 11.30 3.84 1.42
CA TYR A 47 9.89 3.84 1.80
C TYR A 47 9.33 2.41 1.82
N THR A 48 9.52 1.66 0.73
CA THR A 48 8.99 0.29 0.63
C THR A 48 9.56 -0.64 1.68
N THR A 49 10.83 -0.47 2.05
CA THR A 49 11.47 -1.23 3.13
C THR A 49 10.95 -0.82 4.50
N ALA A 50 10.71 0.46 4.74
CA ALA A 50 10.19 0.95 6.02
C ALA A 50 8.75 0.46 6.31
N VAL A 51 7.95 0.21 5.28
CA VAL A 51 6.56 -0.26 5.41
C VAL A 51 6.39 -1.76 5.16
N ASP A 52 7.47 -2.49 4.89
CA ASP A 52 7.42 -3.94 4.71
C ASP A 52 7.21 -4.65 6.06
N GLY A 53 6.22 -5.54 6.13
CA GLY A 53 5.86 -6.27 7.34
C GLY A 53 5.01 -5.49 8.34
N ILE A 54 4.38 -4.38 7.95
CA ILE A 54 3.46 -3.65 8.84
C ILE A 54 2.22 -4.48 9.15
N ALA A 55 1.77 -4.45 10.41
CA ALA A 55 0.51 -5.06 10.80
C ALA A 55 -0.68 -4.24 10.28
N ILE A 56 -1.73 -4.90 9.79
CA ILE A 56 -2.99 -4.24 9.45
C ILE A 56 -3.67 -3.71 10.71
N GLY A 57 -4.47 -2.67 10.56
CA GLY A 57 -5.20 -2.09 11.69
C GLY A 57 -6.07 -0.92 11.29
N PRO A 58 -6.86 -0.36 12.21
CA PRO A 58 -7.83 0.68 11.91
C PRO A 58 -7.20 2.04 11.50
N LYS A 59 -5.89 2.21 11.71
CA LYS A 59 -5.11 3.44 11.56
C LYS A 59 -3.67 3.15 11.10
N VAL A 60 -3.53 2.41 10.01
CA VAL A 60 -2.23 1.94 9.48
C VAL A 60 -2.07 2.39 8.04
N GLY A 61 -1.97 3.71 7.85
CA GLY A 61 -1.98 4.33 6.52
C GLY A 61 -3.20 3.95 5.71
N SER A 62 -3.13 4.08 4.37
CA SER A 62 -4.25 3.71 3.51
C SER A 62 -4.37 2.19 3.32
N CYS A 63 -3.26 1.49 3.04
CA CYS A 63 -3.28 0.06 2.67
C CYS A 63 -3.60 -0.88 3.86
N GLY A 64 -2.96 -0.69 5.01
CA GLY A 64 -3.22 -1.49 6.21
C GLY A 64 -4.66 -1.31 6.71
N THR A 65 -5.14 -0.07 6.66
CA THR A 65 -6.53 0.25 7.00
C THR A 65 -7.53 -0.34 6.02
N ALA A 66 -7.27 -0.26 4.71
CA ALA A 66 -8.15 -0.80 3.68
C ALA A 66 -8.34 -2.32 3.83
N VAL A 67 -7.26 -3.06 4.11
CA VAL A 67 -7.34 -4.51 4.37
C VAL A 67 -8.08 -4.81 5.67
N TYR A 68 -7.77 -4.09 6.75
CA TYR A 68 -8.45 -4.25 8.04
C TYR A 68 -9.97 -4.04 7.93
N ARG A 69 -10.38 -2.98 7.24
CA ARG A 69 -11.80 -2.63 7.06
C ARG A 69 -12.50 -3.40 5.94
N ARG A 70 -11.73 -4.05 5.06
CA ARG A 70 -12.21 -4.71 3.83
C ARG A 70 -12.97 -3.75 2.91
N GLU A 71 -12.58 -2.48 2.91
CA GLU A 71 -13.18 -1.41 2.11
C GLU A 71 -12.09 -0.51 1.49
N PRO A 72 -12.38 0.19 0.37
CA PRO A 72 -11.47 1.18 -0.17
C PRO A 72 -11.23 2.34 0.80
N VAL A 73 -9.98 2.79 0.90
CA VAL A 73 -9.57 3.96 1.69
C VAL A 73 -8.93 4.98 0.76
N ILE A 74 -9.36 6.24 0.88
CA ILE A 74 -8.83 7.36 0.10
C ILE A 74 -8.39 8.46 1.07
N VAL A 75 -7.12 8.85 1.00
CA VAL A 75 -6.53 9.94 1.78
C VAL A 75 -6.08 11.03 0.82
N SER A 76 -6.69 12.22 0.93
CA SER A 76 -6.38 13.37 0.08
C SER A 76 -5.16 14.17 0.56
N ASP A 77 -4.88 14.17 1.87
CA ASP A 77 -3.67 14.76 2.46
C ASP A 77 -3.11 13.91 3.60
N ILE A 78 -2.07 13.14 3.27
CA ILE A 78 -1.32 12.27 4.20
C ILE A 78 -0.79 13.04 5.42
N MET A 79 -0.41 14.30 5.27
CA MET A 79 0.20 15.05 6.38
C MET A 79 -0.82 15.53 7.41
N GLN A 80 -2.12 15.47 7.09
CA GLN A 80 -3.21 15.89 7.97
C GLN A 80 -4.13 14.74 8.36
N ASP A 81 -4.17 13.67 7.56
CA ASP A 81 -5.08 12.56 7.79
C ASP A 81 -4.70 11.76 9.07
N PRO A 82 -5.67 11.41 9.93
CA PRO A 82 -5.43 10.61 11.12
C PRO A 82 -4.88 9.21 10.82
N LEU A 83 -5.22 8.58 9.70
CA LEU A 83 -4.74 7.23 9.35
C LEU A 83 -3.22 7.16 9.20
N TRP A 84 -2.61 8.29 8.88
CA TRP A 84 -1.18 8.44 8.65
C TRP A 84 -0.42 9.04 9.83
N GLU A 85 -1.09 9.41 10.93
CA GLU A 85 -0.47 10.10 12.07
C GLU A 85 0.83 9.45 12.55
N ASP A 86 0.80 8.13 12.72
CA ASP A 86 1.95 7.36 13.20
C ASP A 86 3.00 7.10 12.11
N TYR A 87 2.70 7.43 10.85
CA TYR A 87 3.52 7.16 9.65
C TYR A 87 3.99 8.43 8.91
N ARG A 88 3.58 9.63 9.35
CA ARG A 88 3.95 10.90 8.67
C ARG A 88 5.46 11.07 8.53
N HIS A 89 6.21 10.63 9.54
CA HIS A 89 7.67 10.70 9.55
C HIS A 89 8.30 9.76 8.51
N VAL A 90 7.67 8.62 8.22
CA VAL A 90 8.14 7.66 7.21
C VAL A 90 7.93 8.22 5.81
N VAL A 91 6.79 8.86 5.56
CA VAL A 91 6.40 9.30 4.21
C VAL A 91 6.94 10.70 3.84
N ALA A 92 7.16 11.58 4.83
CA ALA A 92 7.57 12.96 4.61
C ALA A 92 8.81 13.15 3.71
N PRO A 93 9.88 12.32 3.80
CA PRO A 93 11.07 12.48 2.96
C PRO A 93 10.81 12.26 1.46
N PHE A 94 9.74 11.53 1.10
CA PHE A 94 9.48 11.09 -0.26
C PHE A 94 8.48 11.98 -1.02
N GLY A 95 7.86 12.95 -0.34
CA GLY A 95 6.96 13.90 -0.97
C GLY A 95 5.59 13.34 -1.39
N TYR A 96 5.23 12.11 -0.99
CA TYR A 96 3.89 11.58 -1.25
C TYR A 96 2.85 12.32 -0.41
N ARG A 97 1.83 12.88 -1.07
CA ARG A 97 0.82 13.74 -0.42
C ARG A 97 -0.55 13.14 -0.29
N SER A 98 -0.92 12.22 -1.17
CA SER A 98 -2.21 11.54 -1.15
C SER A 98 -2.00 10.05 -1.43
N CYS A 99 -2.92 9.22 -0.95
CA CYS A 99 -2.85 7.78 -1.16
C CYS A 99 -4.23 7.17 -1.10
N TRP A 100 -4.58 6.37 -2.11
CA TRP A 100 -5.73 5.48 -2.04
C TRP A 100 -5.29 4.03 -2.03
N SER A 101 -6.13 3.16 -1.48
CA SER A 101 -5.90 1.72 -1.48
C SER A 101 -7.24 1.01 -1.55
N THR A 102 -7.32 0.01 -2.43
CA THR A 102 -8.50 -0.83 -2.59
C THR A 102 -8.10 -2.26 -2.26
N PRO A 103 -8.73 -2.93 -1.28
CA PRO A 103 -8.38 -4.29 -0.94
C PRO A 103 -8.86 -5.25 -2.03
N ILE A 104 -8.00 -6.20 -2.41
CA ILE A 104 -8.38 -7.30 -3.31
C ILE A 104 -8.80 -8.48 -2.44
N LEU A 105 -10.09 -8.80 -2.44
CA LEU A 105 -10.67 -9.84 -1.60
C LEU A 105 -10.89 -11.12 -2.41
N SER A 106 -10.53 -12.28 -1.84
CA SER A 106 -10.94 -13.56 -2.40
C SER A 106 -12.45 -13.71 -2.32
N ARG A 107 -13.03 -14.41 -3.31
CA ARG A 107 -14.46 -14.75 -3.30
C ARG A 107 -14.79 -15.85 -2.28
N SER A 108 -13.80 -16.67 -1.93
CA SER A 108 -13.92 -17.70 -0.90
C SER A 108 -13.57 -17.11 0.46
N GLU A 109 -14.55 -17.09 1.36
CA GLU A 109 -14.31 -16.93 2.79
C GLU A 109 -13.70 -18.24 3.32
N GLU A 110 -12.39 -18.40 3.15
CA GLU A 110 -11.65 -19.34 4.02
C GLU A 110 -11.06 -18.51 5.15
N ARG A 111 -11.70 -18.64 6.31
CA ARG A 111 -11.27 -18.08 7.60
C ARG A 111 -10.17 -18.93 8.20
#